data_AF-A0A518HFK1-F1
#
_entry.id   AF-A0A518HFK1-F1
#
_cell.length_a   1.000
_cell.length_b   1.000
_cell.length_c   1.000
_cell.angle_alpha   90.00
_cell.angle_beta   90.00
_cell.angle_gamma   90.00
#
_symmetry.space_group_name_H-M   'P 1'
#
loop_
_entity.id
_entity.type
_entity.pdbx_description
1 polymer ?
#
loop_
_entity_poly.entity_id
_entity_poly.type
_entity_poly.pdbx_seq_one_letter_code
_entity_poly.pdbx_strand_id
1 'polypeptide(L)'
;MRSRLFAVVPREELAAQVAGLDEWVTGARSDVFHGLVRRFAHLRQYAPILLRTLEFFPDAGAGDVPCLEALRVLKEMNADSRRKLPDDAPRTSSRGGCCPWS
;
A
#
# COMPACT_ATOMS: atom_id res chain seq x y z
N MET A 1 3.75 10.34 -22.00
CA MET A 1 2.81 10.09 -20.87
C MET A 1 2.57 11.36 -20.04
N ARG A 2 3.62 11.96 -19.42
CA ARG A 2 3.50 13.18 -18.60
C ARG A 2 2.86 14.39 -19.31
N SER A 3 3.15 14.60 -20.60
CA SER A 3 2.59 15.71 -21.38
C SER A 3 1.08 15.63 -21.61
N ARG A 4 0.49 14.42 -21.61
CA ARG A 4 -0.97 14.25 -21.77
C ARG A 4 -1.73 14.52 -20.46
N LEU A 5 -1.14 14.20 -19.31
CA LEU A 5 -1.73 14.51 -18.00
C LEU A 5 -1.84 16.03 -17.77
N PHE A 6 -0.79 16.78 -18.15
CA PHE A 6 -0.79 18.25 -18.04
C PHE A 6 -1.68 18.97 -19.07
N ALA A 7 -2.20 18.26 -20.07
CA ALA A 7 -3.21 18.80 -20.97
C ALA A 7 -4.61 18.80 -20.35
N VAL A 8 -4.84 17.98 -19.32
CA VAL A 8 -6.14 17.85 -18.62
C VAL A 8 -6.11 18.58 -17.27
N VAL A 9 -4.96 18.59 -16.59
CA VAL A 9 -4.76 19.34 -15.34
C VAL A 9 -3.57 20.28 -15.50
N PRO A 10 -3.78 21.62 -15.50
CA PRO A 10 -2.70 22.58 -15.59
C PRO A 10 -1.66 22.35 -14.49
N ARG A 11 -0.38 22.42 -14.86
CA ARG A 11 0.74 22.14 -13.94
C ARG A 11 0.69 22.99 -12.67
N GLU A 12 0.26 24.24 -12.79
CA GLU A 12 0.23 25.17 -11.65
C GLU A 12 -0.95 24.89 -10.72
N GLU A 13 -2.05 24.37 -11.25
CA GLU A 13 -3.18 23.91 -10.44
C GLU A 13 -2.81 22.64 -9.67
N LEU A 14 -2.11 21.71 -10.33
CA LEU A 14 -1.57 20.52 -9.66
C LEU A 14 -0.55 20.90 -8.58
N ALA A 15 0.33 21.86 -8.85
CA ALA A 15 1.33 22.32 -7.89
C ALA A 15 0.68 22.98 -6.66
N ALA A 16 -0.38 23.77 -6.85
CA ALA A 16 -1.14 24.37 -5.76
C ALA A 16 -1.85 23.31 -4.90
N GLN A 17 -2.44 22.28 -5.53
CA GLN A 17 -3.07 21.18 -4.80
C GLN A 17 -2.06 20.34 -4.03
N VAL A 18 -0.89 20.07 -4.62
CA VAL A 18 0.21 19.35 -3.94
C VAL A 18 0.76 20.16 -2.77
N ALA A 19 0.89 21.49 -2.90
CA ALA A 19 1.30 22.36 -1.81
C ALA A 19 0.27 22.39 -0.67
N GLY A 20 -1.03 22.35 -0.99
CA GLY A 20 -2.10 22.23 0.01
C GLY A 20 -2.11 20.87 0.73
N LEU A 21 -1.61 19.81 0.08
CA LEU A 21 -1.43 18.50 0.70
C LEU A 21 -0.19 18.45 1.61
N ASP A 22 0.81 19.30 1.37
CA ASP A 22 2.05 19.33 2.15
C ASP A 22 1.78 19.62 3.64
N GLU A 23 0.80 20.50 3.93
CA GLU A 23 0.36 20.79 5.30
C GLU A 23 -0.23 19.54 6.00
N TRP A 24 -0.96 18.70 5.26
CA TRP A 24 -1.52 17.44 5.77
C TRP A 24 -0.45 16.36 5.96
N VAL A 25 0.59 16.39 5.14
CA VAL A 25 1.70 15.41 5.17
C VAL A 25 2.73 15.78 6.24
N THR A 26 2.94 17.07 6.53
CA THR A 26 4.05 17.55 7.38
C THR A 26 3.64 18.08 8.76
N GLY A 27 2.36 18.38 9.00
CA GLY A 27 1.88 18.89 10.31
C GLY A 27 1.84 17.85 11.43
N ALA A 28 1.44 18.24 12.66
CA ALA A 28 1.31 17.37 13.85
C ALA A 28 0.31 16.18 13.72
N ARG A 29 -0.29 16.02 12.53
CA ARG A 29 -1.00 14.82 12.06
C ARG A 29 -0.11 13.93 11.16
N SER A 30 1.21 14.08 11.24
CA SER A 30 2.21 13.37 10.44
C SER A 30 2.10 11.86 10.57
N ASP A 31 1.50 11.38 11.66
CA ASP A 31 0.94 10.03 11.71
C ASP A 31 -0.43 10.03 10.99
N VAL A 32 -0.38 10.18 9.66
CA VAL A 32 -1.55 10.06 8.76
C VAL A 32 -2.26 8.71 8.98
N PHE A 33 -1.50 7.74 9.51
CA PHE A 33 -1.96 6.40 9.83
C PHE A 33 -2.35 6.22 11.29
N HIS A 34 -2.29 7.22 12.18
CA HIS A 34 -2.60 7.05 13.60
C HIS A 34 -4.01 6.48 13.80
N GLY A 35 -4.97 7.08 13.09
CA GLY A 35 -6.36 6.64 13.08
C GLY A 35 -6.56 5.31 12.37
N LEU A 36 -5.67 4.94 11.44
CA LEU A 36 -5.69 3.65 10.76
C LEU A 36 -5.13 2.54 11.67
N VAL A 37 -4.01 2.79 12.34
CA VAL A 37 -3.35 1.87 13.28
C VAL A 37 -4.30 1.57 14.44
N ARG A 38 -4.91 2.59 15.05
CA ARG A 38 -5.87 2.42 16.15
C ARG A 38 -7.10 1.58 15.76
N ARG A 39 -7.52 1.64 14.49
CA ARG A 39 -8.67 0.88 13.97
C ARG A 39 -8.25 -0.29 13.09
N PHE A 40 -6.97 -0.67 13.08
CA PHE A 40 -6.45 -1.66 12.14
C PHE A 40 -7.14 -3.01 12.31
N ALA A 41 -7.45 -3.41 13.55
CA ALA A 41 -8.21 -4.62 13.83
C ALA A 41 -9.60 -4.62 13.13
N HIS A 42 -10.29 -3.47 13.15
CA HIS A 42 -11.59 -3.30 12.50
C HIS A 42 -11.48 -3.08 10.98
N LEU A 43 -10.35 -2.59 10.47
CA LEU A 43 -10.11 -2.55 9.04
C LEU A 43 -9.79 -3.95 8.48
N ARG A 44 -9.05 -4.76 9.26
CA ARG A 44 -8.55 -6.08 8.85
C ARG A 44 -9.66 -7.07 8.53
N GLN A 45 -10.82 -6.99 9.18
CA GLN A 45 -11.98 -7.83 8.83
C GLN A 45 -12.47 -7.62 7.38
N TYR A 46 -12.22 -6.45 6.80
CA TYR A 46 -12.56 -6.13 5.41
C TYR A 46 -11.39 -6.38 4.45
N ALA A 47 -10.20 -6.71 4.95
CA ALA A 47 -9.01 -6.94 4.12
C ALA A 47 -9.22 -8.03 3.05
N PRO A 48 -9.92 -9.15 3.29
CA PRO A 48 -10.19 -10.14 2.25
C PRO A 48 -10.93 -9.56 1.04
N ILE A 49 -11.98 -8.77 1.30
CA ILE A 49 -12.79 -8.14 0.25
C ILE A 49 -11.98 -7.05 -0.45
N LEU A 50 -11.30 -6.20 0.33
CA LEU A 50 -10.47 -5.12 -0.20
C LEU A 50 -9.37 -5.64 -1.14
N LEU A 51 -8.59 -6.63 -0.71
CA LEU A 51 -7.50 -7.19 -1.52
C LEU A 51 -8.01 -7.94 -2.75
N ARG A 52 -9.22 -8.50 -2.69
CA ARG A 52 -9.88 -9.11 -3.86
C ARG A 52 -10.23 -8.07 -4.91
N THR A 53 -10.73 -6.90 -4.50
CA THR A 53 -11.15 -5.82 -5.42
C THR A 53 -10.02 -5.03 -6.05
N LEU A 54 -8.84 -5.02 -5.42
CA LEU A 54 -7.68 -4.29 -5.92
C LEU A 54 -6.83 -5.15 -6.86
N GLU A 55 -6.41 -4.53 -7.95
CA GLU A 55 -5.42 -5.06 -8.88
C GLU A 55 -4.06 -4.39 -8.58
N PHE A 56 -3.01 -5.22 -8.55
CA PHE A 56 -1.65 -4.79 -8.23
C PHE A 56 -0.75 -5.10 -9.42
N PHE A 57 0.07 -4.12 -9.81
CA PHE A 57 0.97 -4.23 -10.94
C PHE A 57 2.39 -3.86 -10.50
N PRO A 58 3.43 -4.48 -11.09
CA PRO A 58 4.80 -4.04 -10.87
C PRO A 58 5.00 -2.63 -11.47
N ASP A 59 5.87 -1.85 -10.84
CA ASP A 59 6.30 -0.58 -11.43
C ASP A 59 7.03 -0.82 -12.75
N ALA A 60 6.94 0.15 -13.66
CA ALA A 60 7.58 0.03 -14.97
C ALA A 60 9.10 -0.16 -14.84
N GLY A 61 9.60 -1.30 -15.31
CA GLY A 61 11.01 -1.67 -15.23
C GLY A 61 11.42 -2.37 -13.92
N ALA A 62 10.50 -2.56 -12.98
CA ALA A 62 10.71 -3.48 -11.88
C ALA A 62 10.65 -4.92 -12.43
N GLY A 63 11.68 -5.72 -12.11
CA GLY A 63 11.67 -7.15 -12.38
C GLY A 63 10.68 -7.87 -11.47
N ASP A 64 10.99 -9.12 -11.13
CA ASP A 64 10.15 -9.88 -10.22
C ASP A 64 10.07 -9.18 -8.85
N VAL A 65 8.85 -8.90 -8.37
CA VAL A 65 8.60 -8.15 -7.13
C VAL A 65 8.10 -9.13 -6.06
N PRO A 66 8.93 -9.52 -5.08
CA PRO A 66 8.54 -10.50 -4.05
C PRO A 66 7.27 -10.12 -3.28
N CYS A 67 6.98 -8.82 -3.17
CA CYS A 67 5.76 -8.32 -2.54
C CYS A 67 4.49 -8.66 -3.34
N LEU A 68 4.55 -8.69 -4.67
CA LEU A 68 3.40 -9.08 -5.50
C LEU A 68 3.10 -10.58 -5.35
N GLU A 69 4.15 -11.39 -5.23
CA GLU A 69 4.03 -12.81 -4.92
C GLU A 69 3.43 -13.04 -3.53
N ALA A 70 3.89 -12.29 -2.51
CA ALA A 70 3.29 -12.32 -1.18
C ALA A 70 1.81 -11.91 -1.20
N LEU A 71 1.45 -10.90 -2.00
CA LEU A 71 0.06 -10.47 -2.17
C LEU A 71 -0.80 -11.55 -2.85
N ARG A 72 -0.25 -12.28 -3.82
CA ARG A 72 -0.94 -13.41 -4.47
C ARG A 72 -1.27 -14.50 -3.44
N VAL A 73 -0.27 -14.95 -2.68
CA VAL A 73 -0.46 -15.95 -1.61
C VAL A 73 -1.47 -15.45 -0.57
N LEU A 74 -1.40 -14.18 -0.19
CA LEU A 74 -2.34 -13.58 0.77
C LEU A 74 -3.78 -13.52 0.23
N LYS A 75 -3.98 -13.23 -1.06
CA LYS A 75 -5.32 -13.25 -1.70
C LYS A 75 -5.90 -14.66 -1.71
N GLU A 76 -5.10 -15.67 -2.00
CA GLU A 76 -5.53 -17.08 -1.95
C GLU A 76 -5.88 -17.51 -0.52
N MET A 77 -5.03 -17.19 0.46
CA MET A 77 -5.32 -17.47 1.88
C MET A 77 -6.61 -16.81 2.36
N ASN A 78 -6.86 -15.56 1.91
CA ASN A 78 -8.08 -14.84 2.24
C ASN A 78 -9.32 -15.44 1.57
N ALA A 79 -9.21 -15.97 0.36
CA ALA A 79 -10.30 -16.68 -0.32
C ALA A 79 -10.67 -17.98 0.43
N ASP A 80 -9.67 -18.73 0.88
CA ASP A 80 -9.86 -20.00 1.59
C ASP A 80 -10.06 -19.82 3.11
N SER A 81 -10.10 -18.57 3.62
CA SER A 81 -10.13 -18.25 5.05
C SER A 81 -9.03 -18.94 5.88
N ARG A 82 -7.88 -19.23 5.26
CA ARG A 82 -6.75 -19.92 5.90
C ARG A 82 -6.03 -18.97 6.84
N ARG A 83 -5.98 -19.34 8.12
CA ARG A 83 -5.30 -18.58 9.18
C ARG A 83 -3.83 -18.98 9.39
N LYS A 84 -3.42 -20.14 8.88
CA LYS A 84 -2.03 -20.62 8.94
C LYS A 84 -1.30 -20.21 7.67
N LEU A 85 -0.11 -19.64 7.85
CA LEU A 85 0.78 -19.30 6.75
C LEU A 85 1.37 -20.59 6.14
N PRO A 86 1.37 -20.74 4.80
CA PRO A 86 2.10 -21.82 4.13
C PRO A 86 3.60 -21.75 4.43
N ASP A 87 4.26 -22.91 4.50
CA ASP A 87 5.70 -22.98 4.78
C ASP A 87 6.56 -22.38 3.67
N ASP A 88 6.05 -22.38 2.44
CA ASP A 88 6.64 -21.84 1.22
C ASP A 88 6.33 -20.35 0.98
N ALA A 89 5.60 -19.70 1.88
CA ALA A 89 5.26 -18.29 1.72
C ALA A 89 6.51 -17.39 1.73
N PRO A 90 6.59 -16.38 0.86
CA PRO A 90 7.69 -15.43 0.83
C PRO A 90 7.74 -14.62 2.14
N ARG A 91 8.83 -14.77 2.89
CA ARG A 91 9.05 -14.12 4.20
C ARG A 91 10.02 -12.94 4.15
N THR A 92 10.66 -12.70 3.01
CA THR A 92 11.67 -11.66 2.86
C THR A 92 11.01 -10.32 2.52
N SER A 93 10.73 -9.52 3.54
CA SER A 93 10.54 -8.08 3.36
C SER A 93 11.87 -7.50 2.86
N SER A 94 11.92 -7.01 1.62
CA SER A 94 13.07 -6.24 1.09
C SER A 94 13.13 -4.85 1.75
N ARG A 95 13.38 -4.84 3.05
CA ARG A 95 13.84 -3.69 3.81
C ARG A 95 14.84 -4.24 4.83
N GLY A 96 16.12 -4.08 4.52
CA GLY A 96 17.14 -4.06 5.56
C GLY A 96 16.74 -3.00 6.58
N GLY A 97 16.72 -3.40 7.85
CA GLY A 97 16.23 -2.55 8.94
C GLY A 97 15.15 -3.25 9.75
N CYS A 98 15.65 -4.07 10.68
CA CYS A 98 14.94 -4.46 11.90
C CYS A 98 14.05 -3.30 12.41
N CYS A 99 12.73 -3.50 12.47
CA CYS A 99 11.87 -2.67 13.31
C CYS A 99 11.56 -3.47 14.59
N PRO A 100 11.98 -2.99 15.77
CA PRO A 100 11.66 -3.61 17.03
C PRO A 100 10.25 -3.16 17.41
N TRP A 101 9.30 -4.09 17.44
CA TRP A 101 8.05 -3.90 18.18
C TRP A 101 8.10 -4.87 19.35
N SER A 102 8.77 -4.41 20.41
CA SER A 102 8.59 -4.83 21.81
C SER A 102 8.23 -3.59 22.60
#